data_AF-A0A160M990-F1
#
_entry.id   AF-A0A160M990-F1
#
_cell.length_a   1.000
_cell.length_b   1.000
_cell.length_c   1.000
_cell.angle_alpha   90.00
_cell.angle_beta   90.00
_cell.angle_gamma   90.00
#
_symmetry.space_group_name_H-M   'P 1'
#
loop_
_entity.id
_entity.type
_entity.pdbx_description
1 polymer ?
#
loop_
_entity_poly.entity_id
_entity_poly.type
_entity_poly.pdbx_seq_one_letter_code
_entity_poly.pdbx_strand_id
1 'polypeptide(L)'
;MKIYTALLLQMLIWSGYTFIEWLSKYDQLIYKVIMFFVFFYLAINIGNWVIKSAKKTFMVTVMSLSLYASFHFAMSYLSHW
;
A
#
# COMPACT_ATOMS: atom_id res chain seq x y z
N MET A 1 3.07 17.80 -9.86
CA MET A 1 1.90 16.98 -10.27
C MET A 1 2.18 15.48 -10.27
N LYS A 2 3.14 14.96 -11.05
CA LYS A 2 3.36 13.50 -11.22
C LYS A 2 3.57 12.72 -9.91
N ILE A 3 4.29 13.29 -8.94
CA ILE A 3 4.51 12.67 -7.62
C ILE A 3 3.21 12.57 -6.82
N TYR A 4 2.39 13.63 -6.81
CA TYR A 4 1.08 13.61 -6.15
C TYR A 4 0.12 12.60 -6.79
N THR A 5 0.10 12.53 -8.12
CA THR A 5 -0.70 11.54 -8.86
C THR A 5 -0.28 10.11 -8.51
N ALA A 6 1.04 9.85 -8.44
CA ALA A 6 1.55 8.55 -8.02
C ALA A 6 1.16 8.21 -6.57
N LEU A 7 1.21 9.19 -5.66
CA LEU A 7 0.84 9.01 -4.27
C LEU A 7 -0.65 8.69 -4.11
N LEU A 8 -1.53 9.39 -4.83
CA LEU A 8 -2.98 9.09 -4.86
C LEU A 8 -3.26 7.70 -5.41
N LEU A 9 -2.58 7.30 -6.51
CA LEU A 9 -2.72 5.95 -7.05
C LEU A 9 -2.24 4.89 -6.07
N GLN A 10 -1.14 5.13 -5.36
CA GLN A 10 -0.65 4.22 -4.32
C GLN A 10 -1.64 4.08 -3.16
N MET A 11 -2.29 5.17 -2.74
CA MET A 11 -3.36 5.12 -1.73
C MET A 11 -4.56 4.26 -2.19
N LEU A 12 -4.90 4.33 -3.49
CA LEU A 12 -5.95 3.50 -4.11
C LEU A 12 -5.58 2.02 -4.12
N ILE A 13 -4.30 1.71 -4.33
CA ILE A 13 -3.77 0.34 -4.25
C ILE A 13 -3.82 -0.16 -2.80
N TRP A 14 -3.43 0.68 -1.84
CA TRP A 14 -3.48 0.33 -0.41
C TRP A 14 -4.91 0.09 0.07
N SER A 15 -5.90 0.86 -0.39
CA SER A 15 -7.30 0.60 -0.05
C SER A 15 -7.79 -0.72 -0.63
N GLY A 16 -7.37 -1.06 -1.86
CA GLY A 16 -7.64 -2.37 -2.47
C GLY A 16 -7.05 -3.52 -1.66
N TYR A 17 -5.80 -3.39 -1.20
CA TYR A 17 -5.17 -4.39 -0.33
C TYR A 17 -5.98 -4.61 0.95
N THR A 18 -6.36 -3.55 1.67
CA THR A 18 -7.17 -3.66 2.90
C THR A 18 -8.50 -4.35 2.64
N PHE A 19 -9.15 -4.06 1.50
CA PHE A 19 -10.42 -4.69 1.14
C PHE A 19 -10.27 -6.19 0.90
N ILE A 20 -9.23 -6.62 0.20
CA ILE A 20 -8.97 -8.05 -0.02
C ILE A 20 -8.51 -8.73 1.27
N GLU A 21 -7.67 -8.08 2.08
CA GLU A 21 -7.25 -8.59 3.38
C GLU A 21 -8.46 -8.82 4.31
N TRP A 22 -9.42 -7.89 4.28
CA TRP A 22 -10.68 -8.03 5.01
C TRP A 22 -11.53 -9.20 4.52
N LEU A 23 -11.58 -9.43 3.19
CA LEU A 23 -12.28 -10.58 2.61
C LEU A 23 -11.59 -11.91 2.96
N SER A 24 -10.26 -11.88 3.03
CA SER A 24 -9.36 -13.01 3.32
C SER A 24 -9.20 -13.25 4.84
N LYS A 25 -10.17 -12.82 5.66
CA LYS A 25 -10.08 -12.85 7.15
C LYS A 25 -9.76 -14.24 7.72
N TYR A 26 -10.17 -15.30 7.03
CA TYR A 26 -9.99 -16.70 7.45
C TYR A 26 -8.77 -17.40 6.85
N ASP A 27 -8.01 -16.73 5.97
CA ASP A 27 -6.85 -17.34 5.32
C ASP A 27 -5.61 -17.33 6.21
N GLN A 28 -4.71 -18.27 5.94
CA GLN A 28 -3.43 -18.38 6.63
C GLN A 28 -2.60 -17.10 6.43
N LEU A 29 -1.86 -16.71 7.47
CA LEU A 29 -1.03 -15.51 7.50
C LEU A 29 -0.05 -15.44 6.31
N ILE A 30 0.40 -16.60 5.81
CA ILE A 30 1.26 -16.71 4.63
C ILE A 30 0.64 -16.08 3.37
N TYR A 31 -0.68 -16.23 3.17
CA TYR A 31 -1.39 -15.67 2.02
C TYR A 31 -1.47 -14.15 2.10
N LYS A 32 -1.66 -13.59 3.31
CA LYS A 32 -1.65 -12.14 3.54
C LYS A 32 -0.29 -11.53 3.22
N VAL A 33 0.80 -12.19 3.61
CA VAL A 33 2.17 -11.75 3.30
C VAL A 33 2.45 -11.78 1.79
N ILE A 34 2.08 -12.86 1.10
CA ILE A 34 2.27 -12.97 -0.34
C ILE A 34 1.43 -11.90 -1.07
N MET A 35 0.18 -11.72 -0.66
CA MET A 35 -0.70 -10.69 -1.20
C MET A 35 -0.12 -9.29 -1.03
N PHE A 36 0.45 -8.99 0.15
CA PHE A 36 1.15 -7.73 0.39
C PHE A 36 2.27 -7.49 -0.63
N PHE A 37 3.12 -8.50 -0.91
CA PHE A 37 4.19 -8.37 -1.91
C PHE A 37 3.66 -8.14 -3.33
N VAL A 38 2.52 -8.74 -3.69
CA VAL A 38 1.86 -8.49 -4.99
C VAL A 38 1.41 -7.03 -5.11
N PHE A 39 0.72 -6.51 -4.08
CA PHE A 39 0.26 -5.12 -4.05
C PHE A 39 1.43 -4.12 -4.00
N PHE A 40 2.48 -4.43 -3.23
CA PHE A 40 3.70 -3.63 -3.16
C PHE A 40 4.41 -3.55 -4.52
N TYR A 41 4.49 -4.66 -5.25
CA TYR A 41 5.03 -4.69 -6.61
C TYR A 41 4.19 -3.83 -7.58
N LEU A 42 2.86 -3.93 -7.52
CA LEU A 42 1.96 -3.12 -8.33
C LEU A 42 2.13 -1.61 -8.03
N ALA A 43 2.25 -1.24 -6.76
CA ALA A 43 2.46 0.15 -6.34
C ALA A 43 3.78 0.75 -6.88
N ILE A 44 4.85 -0.04 -6.92
CA ILE A 44 6.12 0.36 -7.54
C ILE A 44 5.97 0.48 -9.05
N ASN A 45 5.34 -0.49 -9.70
CA ASN A 45 5.24 -0.50 -11.16
C ASN A 45 4.41 0.69 -11.67
N ILE A 46 3.25 0.94 -11.06
CA ILE A 46 2.38 2.09 -11.37
C ILE A 46 3.09 3.41 -11.06
N GLY A 47 3.76 3.51 -9.91
CA GLY A 47 4.51 4.71 -9.57
C GLY A 47 5.67 4.99 -10.54
N ASN A 48 6.31 3.95 -11.09
CA ASN A 48 7.41 4.09 -12.04
C ASN A 48 6.88 4.52 -13.41
N TRP A 49 5.70 4.04 -13.80
CA TRP A 49 5.03 4.46 -15.02
C TRP A 49 4.69 5.96 -15.02
N VAL A 50 4.26 6.50 -13.87
CA VAL A 50 3.90 7.92 -13.73
C VAL A 50 5.10 8.85 -13.57
N ILE A 51 6.08 8.49 -12.73
CA ILE A 51 7.22 9.35 -12.39
C ILE A 51 8.37 9.18 -13.41
N LYS A 52 8.43 8.05 -14.13
CA LYS A 52 9.52 7.66 -15.06
C LYS A 52 10.91 7.61 -14.40
N SER A 53 10.97 7.48 -13.08
CA SER A 53 12.23 7.42 -12.32
C SER A 53 12.09 6.46 -11.15
N ALA A 54 12.71 5.28 -11.28
CA ALA A 54 12.60 4.20 -10.31
C ALA A 54 13.03 4.61 -8.88
N LYS A 55 14.09 5.40 -8.73
CA LYS A 55 14.57 5.87 -7.42
C LYS A 55 13.53 6.75 -6.71
N LYS A 56 12.94 7.71 -7.44
CA LYS A 56 11.93 8.61 -6.89
C LYS A 56 10.63 7.87 -6.59
N THR A 57 10.23 6.96 -7.47
CA THR A 57 9.09 6.09 -7.25
C THR A 57 9.25 5.28 -5.98
N PHE A 58 10.37 4.58 -5.82
CA PHE A 58 10.61 3.75 -4.64
C PHE A 58 10.51 4.56 -3.34
N MET A 59 11.11 5.76 -3.32
CA MET A 59 11.03 6.65 -2.17
C MET A 59 9.59 7.08 -1.85
N VAL A 60 8.77 7.37 -2.88
CA VAL A 60 7.34 7.67 -2.72
C VAL A 60 6.55 6.46 -2.24
N THR A 61 6.86 5.25 -2.73
CA THR A 61 6.20 4.01 -2.29
C THR A 61 6.51 3.68 -0.83
N VAL A 62 7.76 3.84 -0.40
CA VAL A 62 8.15 3.63 1.00
C VAL A 62 7.45 4.65 1.91
N MET A 63 7.35 5.90 1.47
CA MET A 63 6.66 6.95 2.21
C MET A 63 5.13 6.73 2.27
N SER A 64 4.50 6.26 1.18
CA SER A 64 3.07 5.94 1.19
C SER A 64 2.76 4.70 2.01
N LEU A 65 3.65 3.71 1.98
CA LEU A 65 3.56 2.51 2.81
C LEU A 65 3.67 2.83 4.31
N SER A 66 4.63 3.68 4.71
CA SER A 66 4.79 4.05 6.12
C SER A 66 3.60 4.85 6.64
N LEU A 67 3.04 5.73 5.82
CA LEU A 67 1.79 6.42 6.12
C LEU A 67 0.63 5.43 6.29
N TYR A 68 0.44 4.52 5.33
CA TYR A 68 -0.59 3.49 5.40
C TYR A 68 -0.47 2.63 6.67
N ALA A 69 0.73 2.15 6.98
CA ALA A 69 0.98 1.38 8.19
C ALA A 69 0.66 2.18 9.46
N SER A 70 1.08 3.44 9.53
CA SER A 70 0.79 4.33 10.67
C SER A 70 -0.71 4.51 10.87
N PHE A 71 -1.46 4.73 9.78
CA PHE A 71 -2.92 4.82 9.82
C PHE A 71 -3.57 3.52 10.28
N HIS A 72 -3.12 2.38 9.74
CA HIS A 72 -3.65 1.07 10.10
C HIS A 72 -3.42 0.77 11.59
N PHE A 73 -2.21 1.02 12.11
CA PHE A 73 -1.90 0.86 13.53
C PHE A 73 -2.72 1.81 14.42
N ALA A 74 -2.80 3.10 14.06
CA ALA A 74 -3.58 4.08 14.80
C ALA A 74 -5.06 3.68 14.90
N MET A 75 -5.64 3.22 13.78
CA MET A 75 -7.03 2.75 13.75
C MET A 75 -7.23 1.47 14.57
N SER A 76 -6.29 0.54 14.52
CA SER A 76 -6.34 -0.68 15.34
C SER A 76 -6.32 -0.35 16.84
N TYR A 77 -5.51 0.63 17.24
CA TYR A 77 -5.41 1.07 18.63
C TYR A 77 -6.69 1.76 19.10
N LEU A 78 -7.29 2.60 18.26
CA LEU A 78 -8.59 3.23 18.52
C LEU A 78 -9.73 2.21 18.63
N SER A 79 -9.70 1.13 17.84
CA SER A 79 -10.76 0.11 17.86
C SER A 79 -10.74 -0.82 19.08
N HIS A 80 -9.67 -0.76 19.89
CA HIS A 80 -9.50 -1.55 21.10
C HIS A 80 -9.89 -0.80 22.39
N TRP A 81 -10.42 0.42 22.27
CA TRP A 81 -11.08 1.18 23.34
C TRP A 81 -12.60 1.16 23.16
#